data_AF-A0A2A5BH77-F1
#
_entry.id   AF-A0A2A5BH77-F1
#
_cell.length_a   1.000
_cell.length_b   1.000
_cell.length_c   1.000
_cell.angle_alpha   90.00
_cell.angle_beta   90.00
_cell.angle_gamma   90.00
#
_symmetry.space_group_name_H-M   'P 1'
#
loop_
_entity.id
_entity.type
_entity.pdbx_description
1 polymer ?
#
loop_
_entity_poly.entity_id
_entity_poly.type
_entity_poly.pdbx_seq_one_letter_code
_entity_poly.pdbx_strand_id
1 'polypeptide(L)'
;MKFIIRFLIVISCVNFIWLVSAQEPNLEKIPQGWLGKDGKALQEKPWQKSNGSLGVMQMLTTKPEEFLANWDKSTKGVHIELAKQVSKGAPIVSFLLFTGCKVDEKNNCKLGLAYKVVAPSGKLYHASDMMEAWIDKPAPPKGTLQLSVNYLVPCVTLFA
;
A
#
# COMPACT_ATOMS: atom_id res chain seq x y z
N MET A 1 -17.89 0.10 -21.81
CA MET A 1 -16.63 0.86 -22.02
C MET A 1 -15.63 0.43 -20.94
N LYS A 2 -14.45 -0.08 -21.33
CA LYS A 2 -13.42 -0.58 -20.40
C LYS A 2 -12.33 0.48 -20.24
N PHE A 3 -12.03 0.90 -19.01
CA PHE A 3 -10.97 1.87 -18.75
C PHE A 3 -9.66 1.15 -18.41
N ILE A 4 -8.54 1.61 -18.97
CA ILE A 4 -7.20 1.12 -18.63
C ILE A 4 -6.74 1.82 -17.35
N ILE A 5 -6.33 1.06 -16.33
CA ILE A 5 -5.86 1.56 -15.02
C ILE A 5 -4.42 2.10 -15.13
N ARG A 6 -4.14 2.93 -16.13
CA ARG A 6 -2.87 3.69 -16.22
C ARG A 6 -2.97 5.07 -15.57
N PHE A 7 -4.19 5.55 -15.31
CA PHE A 7 -4.45 6.94 -14.86
C PHE A 7 -5.11 7.06 -13.48
N LEU A 8 -5.46 5.96 -12.84
CA LEU A 8 -6.10 5.98 -11.51
C LEU A 8 -4.99 5.92 -10.45
N ILE A 9 -4.41 7.09 -10.13
CA ILE A 9 -3.43 7.21 -9.06
C ILE A 9 -4.22 7.42 -7.76
N VAL A 10 -4.32 6.36 -6.97
CA VAL A 10 -4.76 6.48 -5.58
C VAL A 10 -3.51 6.74 -4.76
N ILE A 11 -3.27 8.00 -4.41
CA ILE A 11 -2.15 8.37 -3.55
C ILE A 11 -2.56 7.99 -2.12
N SER A 12 -2.04 6.88 -1.63
CA SER A 12 -2.12 6.57 -0.20
C SER A 12 -1.10 7.46 0.50
N CYS A 13 -1.57 8.53 1.13
CA CYS A 13 -0.70 9.38 1.95
C CYS A 13 -0.45 8.66 3.27
N VAL A 14 0.66 7.91 3.35
CA VAL A 14 1.25 7.58 4.65
C VAL A 14 1.86 8.89 5.15
N ASN A 15 1.32 9.45 6.23
CA ASN A 15 1.76 10.74 6.77
C ASN A 15 3.21 10.63 7.26
N PHE A 16 4.17 11.04 6.42
CA PHE A 16 5.54 11.34 6.80
C PHE A 16 5.63 12.82 7.13
N ILE A 17 5.30 13.17 8.36
CA ILE A 17 5.72 14.45 8.92
C ILE A 17 7.07 14.18 9.57
N TRP A 18 8.15 14.70 8.98
CA TRP A 18 9.18 15.54 9.60
C TRP A 18 10.33 15.76 8.61
N LEU A 19 10.57 17.03 8.26
CA LEU A 19 11.84 17.50 7.69
C LEU A 19 12.95 17.26 8.72
N VAL A 20 13.99 16.51 8.36
CA VAL A 20 15.33 16.68 8.94
C VAL A 20 16.32 16.72 7.79
N SER A 21 16.85 17.92 7.56
CA SER A 21 18.10 18.17 6.88
C SER A 21 19.23 17.79 7.82
N ALA A 22 19.98 16.74 7.50
CA ALA A 22 21.37 16.55 7.94
C ALA A 22 22.05 15.52 7.04
N GLN A 23 23.17 15.93 6.47
CA GLN A 23 24.11 15.10 5.74
C GLN A 23 25.07 14.45 6.75
N GLU A 24 25.18 13.12 6.79
CA GLU A 24 26.37 12.45 7.35
C GLU A 24 26.81 11.25 6.50
N PRO A 25 28.12 11.10 6.23
CA PRO A 25 28.70 10.05 5.40
C PRO A 25 29.03 8.84 6.27
N ASN A 26 28.05 7.97 6.49
CA ASN A 26 28.27 6.57 6.79
C ASN A 26 27.11 5.81 6.16
N LEU A 27 27.38 5.09 5.07
CA LEU A 27 26.41 4.25 4.36
C LEU A 27 26.09 3.00 5.18
N GLU A 28 25.62 3.19 6.41
CA GLU A 28 24.81 2.18 7.06
C GLU A 28 23.56 2.07 6.19
N LYS A 29 23.44 0.94 5.49
CA LYS A 29 22.45 0.70 4.44
C LYS A 29 21.07 1.04 5.00
N ILE A 30 20.51 2.19 4.61
CA ILE A 30 19.20 2.66 5.09
C ILE A 30 18.26 1.46 4.98
N PRO A 31 17.66 0.97 6.08
CA PRO A 31 16.73 -0.15 6.01
C PRO A 31 15.74 0.16 4.89
N GLN A 32 15.49 -0.80 4.01
CA GLN A 32 14.51 -0.64 2.93
C GLN A 32 13.41 -1.66 3.18
N GLY A 33 12.16 -1.22 3.16
CA GLY A 33 11.03 -2.14 3.31
C GLY A 33 10.99 -3.20 2.22
N TRP A 34 11.26 -2.82 0.97
CA TRP A 34 11.21 -3.74 -0.17
C TRP A 34 12.60 -4.20 -0.62
N LEU A 35 12.90 -5.47 -0.39
CA LEU A 35 14.13 -6.13 -0.83
C LEU A 35 13.85 -7.18 -1.90
N GLY A 36 14.71 -7.23 -2.91
CA GLY A 36 14.75 -8.30 -3.91
C GLY A 36 15.33 -9.59 -3.33
N LYS A 37 15.27 -10.67 -4.12
CA LYS A 37 15.84 -11.98 -3.72
C LYS A 37 17.36 -11.92 -3.50
N ASP A 38 18.03 -10.94 -4.08
CA ASP A 38 19.46 -10.66 -3.94
C ASP A 38 19.78 -9.77 -2.71
N GLY A 39 18.78 -9.45 -1.88
CA GLY A 39 18.93 -8.58 -0.71
C GLY A 39 19.19 -7.11 -1.06
N LYS A 40 19.03 -6.71 -2.33
CA LYS A 40 19.12 -5.32 -2.76
C LYS A 40 17.75 -4.65 -2.67
N ALA A 41 17.77 -3.35 -2.48
CA ALA A 41 16.56 -2.54 -2.50
C ALA A 41 15.87 -2.66 -3.86
N LEU A 42 14.55 -2.87 -3.86
CA LEU A 42 13.77 -2.77 -5.09
C LEU A 42 13.62 -1.30 -5.49
N GLN A 43 13.69 -1.03 -6.79
CA GLN A 43 13.36 0.30 -7.33
C GLN A 43 11.92 0.65 -6.98
N GLU A 44 11.70 1.88 -6.51
CA GLU A 44 10.37 2.38 -6.21
C GLU A 44 9.49 2.45 -7.46
N LYS A 45 8.19 2.19 -7.26
CA LYS A 45 7.16 2.31 -8.29
C LYS A 45 6.03 3.22 -7.80
N PRO A 46 5.15 3.73 -8.67
CA PRO A 46 4.00 4.52 -8.24
C PRO A 46 3.11 3.82 -7.20
N TRP A 47 3.07 2.48 -7.23
CA TRP A 47 2.29 1.63 -6.31
C TRP A 47 3.15 0.92 -5.26
N GLN A 48 4.45 1.21 -5.16
CA GLN A 48 5.37 0.56 -4.21
C GLN A 48 6.43 1.55 -3.72
N LYS A 49 6.41 1.87 -2.42
CA LYS A 49 7.29 2.85 -1.78
C LYS A 49 7.91 2.30 -0.50
N SER A 50 9.08 2.81 -0.14
CA SER A 50 9.75 2.50 1.12
C SER A 50 10.09 3.76 1.88
N ASN A 51 10.07 3.70 3.21
CA ASN A 51 10.70 4.71 4.05
C ASN A 51 11.28 4.03 5.30
N GLY A 52 12.62 3.98 5.36
CA GLY A 52 13.30 3.11 6.30
C GLY A 52 12.82 1.67 6.13
N SER A 53 12.64 0.97 7.24
CA SER A 53 12.20 -0.43 7.25
C SER A 53 10.75 -0.62 6.83
N LEU A 54 9.95 0.45 6.73
CA LEU A 54 8.58 0.37 6.26
C LEU A 54 8.54 0.30 4.73
N GLY A 55 7.92 -0.75 4.20
CA GLY A 55 7.58 -0.89 2.78
C GLY A 55 6.08 -0.95 2.64
N VAL A 56 5.53 -0.20 1.69
CA VAL A 56 4.10 -0.18 1.36
C VAL A 56 3.90 -0.45 -0.12
N MET A 57 2.91 -1.28 -0.46
CA MET A 57 2.50 -1.59 -1.82
C MET A 57 0.97 -1.57 -1.93
N GLN A 58 0.46 -0.86 -2.92
CA GLN A 58 -0.97 -0.82 -3.21
C GLN A 58 -1.35 -1.88 -4.24
N MET A 59 -2.43 -2.60 -3.97
CA MET A 59 -2.99 -3.62 -4.85
C MET A 59 -4.43 -3.25 -5.20
N LEU A 60 -4.72 -3.13 -6.49
CA LEU A 60 -6.07 -2.86 -6.99
C LEU A 60 -6.66 -4.15 -7.58
N THR A 61 -7.88 -4.50 -7.20
CA THR A 61 -8.59 -5.69 -7.74
C THR A 61 -10.07 -5.41 -7.99
N THR A 62 -10.65 -6.08 -8.98
CA THR A 62 -12.10 -6.15 -9.21
C THR A 62 -12.72 -7.40 -8.60
N LYS A 63 -11.93 -8.22 -7.89
CA LYS A 63 -12.35 -9.49 -7.28
C LYS A 63 -11.89 -9.55 -5.80
N PRO A 64 -12.43 -8.69 -4.93
CA PRO A 64 -11.95 -8.56 -3.55
C PRO A 64 -12.10 -9.84 -2.72
N GLU A 65 -13.17 -10.61 -2.93
CA GLU A 65 -13.40 -11.88 -2.22
C GLU A 65 -12.34 -12.93 -2.60
N GLU A 66 -12.02 -13.04 -3.90
CA GLU A 66 -10.97 -13.94 -4.39
C GLU A 66 -9.58 -13.51 -3.87
N PHE A 67 -9.32 -12.20 -3.80
CA PHE A 67 -8.11 -11.66 -3.21
C PHE A 67 -7.94 -12.10 -1.75
N LEU A 68 -8.97 -11.89 -0.92
CA LEU A 68 -8.93 -12.22 0.50
C LEU A 68 -8.83 -13.73 0.71
N ALA A 69 -9.62 -14.52 -0.02
CA ALA A 69 -9.55 -15.98 0.04
C ALA A 69 -8.18 -16.53 -0.39
N ASN A 70 -7.47 -15.86 -1.29
CA ASN A 70 -6.11 -16.24 -1.66
C ASN A 70 -5.06 -15.76 -0.66
N TRP A 71 -5.26 -14.61 -0.03
CA TRP A 71 -4.40 -14.08 1.03
C TRP A 71 -4.36 -15.00 2.25
N ASP A 72 -5.51 -15.55 2.64
CA ASP A 72 -5.64 -16.41 3.82
C ASP A 72 -5.06 -17.83 3.62
N LYS A 73 -4.67 -18.20 2.40
CA LYS A 73 -4.09 -19.51 2.11
C LYS A 73 -2.61 -19.58 2.49
N SER A 74 -2.27 -20.54 3.36
CA SER A 74 -0.88 -20.89 3.66
C SER A 74 -0.22 -21.55 2.44
N THR A 75 0.46 -20.76 1.63
CA THR A 75 1.16 -21.16 0.40
C THR A 75 2.55 -20.52 0.36
N LYS A 76 3.46 -21.02 -0.50
CA LYS A 76 4.81 -20.44 -0.66
C LYS A 76 4.82 -19.01 -1.23
N GLY A 77 3.66 -18.48 -1.61
CA GLY A 77 3.47 -17.11 -2.07
C GLY A 77 2.01 -16.87 -2.42
N VAL A 78 1.56 -15.62 -2.36
CA VAL A 78 0.16 -15.27 -2.61
C VAL A 78 -0.06 -15.02 -4.10
N HIS A 79 -1.04 -15.71 -4.70
CA HIS A 79 -1.49 -15.38 -6.06
C HIS A 79 -2.56 -14.28 -5.99
N ILE A 80 -2.23 -13.11 -6.55
CA ILE A 80 -3.12 -11.95 -6.56
C ILE A 80 -3.37 -11.54 -8.02
N GLU A 81 -4.63 -11.64 -8.45
CA GLU A 81 -5.05 -11.05 -9.72
C GLU A 81 -5.29 -9.54 -9.55
N LEU A 82 -4.39 -8.76 -10.12
CA LEU A 82 -4.52 -7.31 -10.17
C LEU A 82 -5.46 -6.89 -11.30
N ALA A 83 -6.29 -5.89 -11.00
CA ALA A 83 -7.13 -5.26 -12.00
C ALA A 83 -6.25 -4.59 -13.06
N LYS A 84 -6.45 -4.98 -14.32
CA LYS A 84 -5.85 -4.32 -15.50
C LYS A 84 -6.81 -3.32 -16.14
N GLN A 85 -8.10 -3.64 -16.04
CA GLN A 85 -9.19 -2.87 -16.59
C GLN A 85 -10.36 -2.90 -15.61
N VAL A 86 -11.15 -1.84 -15.63
CA VAL A 86 -12.38 -1.76 -14.84
C VAL A 86 -13.50 -1.24 -15.73
N SER A 87 -14.68 -1.84 -15.57
CA SER A 87 -15.90 -1.38 -16.24
C SER A 87 -16.45 -0.16 -15.51
N LYS A 88 -16.98 0.81 -16.27
CA LYS A 88 -17.70 1.95 -15.67
C LYS A 88 -18.80 1.44 -14.74
N GLY A 89 -18.89 2.04 -13.54
CA GLY A 89 -19.87 1.68 -12.53
C GLY A 89 -19.62 0.36 -11.79
N ALA A 90 -18.57 -0.39 -12.14
CA ALA A 90 -18.12 -1.52 -11.33
C ALA A 90 -17.24 -1.01 -10.16
N PRO A 91 -17.31 -1.64 -8.98
CA PRO A 91 -16.38 -1.35 -7.90
C PRO A 91 -14.97 -1.85 -8.26
N ILE A 92 -13.96 -1.09 -7.84
CA ILE A 92 -12.57 -1.55 -7.76
C ILE A 92 -12.15 -1.40 -6.30
N VAL A 93 -11.40 -2.36 -5.77
CA VAL A 93 -10.99 -2.38 -4.36
C VAL A 93 -9.48 -2.17 -4.26
N SER A 94 -9.06 -1.32 -3.33
CA SER A 94 -7.66 -1.01 -3.03
C SER A 94 -7.26 -1.61 -1.70
N PHE A 95 -6.44 -2.65 -1.75
CA PHE A 95 -5.75 -3.22 -0.62
C PHE A 95 -4.35 -2.60 -0.46
N LEU A 96 -3.85 -2.54 0.77
CA LEU A 96 -2.50 -2.11 1.07
C LEU A 96 -1.73 -3.28 1.70
N LEU A 97 -0.66 -3.68 1.03
CA LEU A 97 0.33 -4.61 1.58
C LEU A 97 1.46 -3.82 2.21
N PHE A 98 1.95 -4.27 3.36
CA PHE A 98 3.07 -3.65 4.01
C PHE A 98 4.04 -4.65 4.63
N THR A 99 5.25 -4.19 4.87
CA THR A 99 6.32 -4.91 5.57
C THR A 99 7.05 -3.93 6.46
N GLY A 100 7.46 -4.40 7.63
CA GLY A 100 8.04 -3.55 8.66
C GLY A 100 7.05 -2.54 9.23
N CYS A 101 7.38 -2.01 10.39
CA CYS A 101 6.66 -0.94 11.04
C CYS A 101 7.52 -0.40 12.18
N LYS A 102 7.35 0.86 12.54
CA LYS A 102 7.93 1.39 13.78
C LYS A 102 7.15 0.81 14.96
N VAL A 103 7.88 0.24 15.91
CA VAL A 103 7.29 -0.36 17.11
C VAL A 103 7.26 0.62 18.27
N ASP A 104 6.30 0.44 19.16
CA ASP A 104 6.22 1.11 20.46
C ASP A 104 6.99 0.33 21.55
N GLU A 105 6.93 0.81 22.79
CA GLU A 105 7.56 0.17 23.97
C GLU A 105 7.04 -1.24 24.25
N LYS A 106 5.84 -1.58 23.76
CA LYS A 106 5.21 -2.90 23.88
C LYS A 106 5.47 -3.78 22.67
N ASN A 107 6.34 -3.36 21.77
CA ASN A 107 6.64 -4.03 20.50
C ASN A 107 5.42 -4.15 19.55
N ASN A 108 4.46 -3.23 19.69
CA ASN A 108 3.31 -3.10 18.81
C ASN A 108 3.59 -2.08 17.72
N CYS A 109 2.98 -2.31 16.56
CA CYS A 109 3.01 -1.41 15.43
C CYS A 109 1.79 -0.48 15.44
N LYS A 110 2.03 0.77 15.04
CA LYS A 110 0.98 1.78 14.81
C LYS A 110 1.10 2.37 13.42
N LEU A 111 0.38 1.77 12.47
CA LEU A 111 0.30 2.19 11.09
C LEU A 111 -1.12 2.64 10.74
N GLY A 112 -1.24 3.91 10.36
CA GLY A 112 -2.46 4.48 9.79
C GLY A 112 -2.35 4.58 8.27
N LEU A 113 -3.50 4.59 7.59
CA LEU A 113 -3.59 4.81 6.15
C LEU A 113 -4.68 5.83 5.85
N ALA A 114 -4.47 6.63 4.80
CA ALA A 114 -5.49 7.52 4.24
C ALA A 114 -5.34 7.52 2.72
N TYR A 115 -6.47 7.53 2.02
CA TYR A 115 -6.51 7.50 0.56
C TYR A 115 -6.86 8.86 0.00
N LYS A 116 -6.15 9.25 -1.06
CA LYS A 116 -6.58 10.30 -1.98
C LYS A 116 -6.85 9.68 -3.33
N VAL A 117 -8.06 9.86 -3.84
CA VAL A 117 -8.45 9.48 -5.20
C VAL A 117 -8.34 10.71 -6.06
N VAL A 118 -7.54 10.62 -7.12
CA VAL A 118 -7.32 11.72 -8.06
C VAL A 118 -7.95 11.33 -9.40
N ALA A 119 -8.72 12.25 -9.98
CA ALA A 119 -9.29 12.08 -11.31
C ALA A 119 -8.18 12.13 -12.40
N PRO A 120 -8.40 11.65 -13.62
CA PRO A 120 -7.42 11.71 -14.70
C PRO A 120 -7.00 13.15 -15.05
N SER A 121 -7.87 14.12 -14.75
CA SER A 121 -7.57 15.56 -14.88
C SER A 121 -6.58 16.09 -13.83
N GLY A 122 -6.19 15.27 -12.85
CA GLY A 122 -5.37 15.68 -11.70
C GLY A 122 -6.17 16.29 -10.55
N LYS A 123 -7.48 16.48 -10.70
CA LYS A 123 -8.34 17.03 -9.63
C LYS A 123 -8.53 16.01 -8.51
N LEU A 124 -8.44 16.46 -7.26
CA LEU A 124 -8.83 15.66 -6.10
C LEU A 124 -10.31 15.30 -6.22
N TYR A 125 -10.59 14.00 -6.25
CA TYR A 125 -11.93 13.46 -6.34
C TYR A 125 -12.47 13.12 -4.94
N HIS A 126 -11.65 12.44 -4.13
CA HIS A 126 -12.03 12.03 -2.79
C HIS A 126 -10.78 11.96 -1.90
N ALA A 127 -10.94 12.25 -0.61
CA ALA A 127 -9.95 12.01 0.42
C ALA A 127 -10.65 11.34 1.60
N SER A 128 -10.07 10.25 2.11
CA SER A 128 -10.56 9.62 3.33
C SER A 128 -9.93 10.27 4.56
N ASP A 129 -10.60 10.15 5.70
CA ASP A 129 -9.96 10.32 7.00
C ASP A 129 -8.91 9.22 7.23
N MET A 130 -8.15 9.38 8.32
CA MET A 130 -7.18 8.38 8.77
C MET A 130 -7.91 7.11 9.20
N MET A 131 -7.53 5.98 8.61
CA MET A 131 -8.05 4.66 8.92
C MET A 131 -6.93 3.77 9.48
N GLU A 132 -7.33 2.72 10.19
CA GLU A 132 -6.38 1.73 10.70
C GLU A 132 -5.80 0.91 9.54
N ALA A 133 -4.47 0.89 9.40
CA ALA A 133 -3.79 -0.15 8.62
C ALA A 133 -3.41 -1.31 9.54
N TRP A 134 -2.84 -0.97 10.70
CA TRP A 134 -2.35 -1.89 11.73
C TRP A 134 -2.10 -1.10 13.02
N ILE A 135 -3.09 -0.95 13.90
CA ILE A 135 -2.97 -0.14 15.12
C ILE A 135 -3.01 -1.04 16.35
N ASP A 136 -2.04 -0.83 17.25
CA ASP A 136 -1.91 -1.48 18.56
C ASP A 136 -1.89 -3.01 18.45
N LYS A 137 -1.27 -3.53 17.37
CA LYS A 137 -1.07 -4.96 17.11
C LYS A 137 0.41 -5.32 17.10
N PRO A 138 0.80 -6.57 17.38
CA PRO A 138 2.19 -6.99 17.31
C PRO A 138 2.84 -6.62 15.98
N ALA A 139 4.09 -6.18 16.04
CA ALA A 139 4.85 -5.86 14.84
C ALA A 139 4.99 -7.11 13.95
N PRO A 140 4.86 -6.98 12.63
CA PRO A 140 5.06 -8.11 11.73
C PRO A 140 6.49 -8.67 11.86
N PRO A 141 6.68 -9.99 11.88
CA PRO A 141 8.03 -10.56 11.87
C PRO A 141 8.84 -10.01 10.68
N LYS A 142 10.16 -9.82 10.88
CA LYS A 142 11.04 -9.28 9.84
C LYS A 142 10.93 -10.10 8.56
N GLY A 143 10.76 -9.42 7.43
CA GLY A 143 10.65 -10.06 6.11
C GLY A 143 9.29 -10.70 5.81
N THR A 144 8.28 -10.50 6.65
CA THR A 144 6.91 -10.94 6.37
C THR A 144 6.07 -9.82 5.76
N LEU A 145 5.13 -10.20 4.91
CA LEU A 145 4.14 -9.29 4.35
C LEU A 145 2.86 -9.35 5.18
N GLN A 146 2.24 -8.21 5.36
CA GLN A 146 0.93 -8.07 5.99
C GLN A 146 -0.03 -7.36 5.06
N LEU A 147 -1.31 -7.65 5.23
CA LEU A 147 -2.41 -6.95 4.61
C LEU A 147 -3.00 -5.97 5.62
N SER A 148 -3.29 -4.75 5.18
CA SER A 148 -3.99 -3.77 6.00
C SER A 148 -5.36 -4.26 6.41
N VAL A 149 -5.78 -3.93 7.64
CA VAL A 149 -7.11 -4.34 8.13
C VAL A 149 -8.25 -3.60 7.42
N ASN A 150 -8.04 -2.33 7.04
CA ASN A 150 -8.98 -1.57 6.22
C ASN A 150 -8.52 -1.48 4.76
N TYR A 151 -9.48 -1.26 3.88
CA TYR A 151 -9.28 -1.09 2.44
C TYR A 151 -10.32 -0.11 1.88
N LEU A 152 -10.05 0.46 0.70
CA LEU A 152 -10.97 1.37 0.02
C LEU A 152 -11.75 0.65 -1.07
N VAL A 153 -13.05 0.93 -1.19
CA VAL A 153 -13.90 0.47 -2.30
C VAL A 153 -14.38 1.67 -3.12
N PRO A 154 -13.53 2.28 -3.98
CA PRO A 154 -13.99 3.33 -4.88
C PRO A 154 -14.94 2.77 -5.96
N CYS A 155 -16.03 3.48 -6.21
CA CYS A 155 -16.91 3.19 -7.34
C CYS A 155 -16.42 3.91 -8.61
N VAL A 156 -16.33 3.20 -9.73
CA VAL A 156 -15.85 3.73 -11.02
C VAL A 156 -16.96 4.46 -11.80
N THR A 157 -18.06 4.85 -11.16
CA THR A 157 -19.12 5.65 -11.79
C THR A 157 -18.69 7.05 -12.22
N LEU A 158 -17.52 7.52 -11.76
CA LEU A 158 -17.19 8.96 -11.73
C LEU A 158 -16.15 9.41 -12.76
N PHE A 159 -15.70 8.51 -13.64
CA PHE A 159 -14.93 8.88 -14.83
C PHE A 159 -15.90 9.01 -16.01
N ALA A 160 -16.63 10.13 -16.06
CA ALA A 160 -17.40 10.57 -17.21
C ALA A 160 -16.88 11.95 -17.62
#